data_AF-A0AA41H4F3-F1
#
_entry.id   AF-A0AA41H4F3-F1
#
_cell.length_a   1.000
_cell.length_b   1.000
_cell.length_c   1.000
_cell.angle_alpha   90.00
_cell.angle_beta   90.00
_cell.angle_gamma   90.00
#
_symmetry.space_group_name_H-M   'P 1'
#
loop_
_entity.id
_entity.type
_entity.pdbx_description
1 polymer ?
#
loop_
_entity_poly.entity_id
_entity_poly.type
_entity_poly.pdbx_seq_one_letter_code
_entity_poly.pdbx_strand_id
1 'polypeptide(L)'
;MKMPQPNNSHLVRALFRGLLLLALCGAAGAGWAAQVAGTIVQLSGPLLAKKAGGVVRILSMRSEVESGDTLVTEKNTYAMVKFIDNSEITLKPGTTFKVEDFSYDAGKPDADSASFNLVKGGLRSVTGLLGKRNKEKFAMKTPSATIGIRGTTFIADIVEPSEEALASRLAYNLASTAALDQLAAPVRPLMLAQLTLPSPTGARAPGLYVQVLDGLIHVTNPAGTSNFSPGQFGYTPNFRQPPVLLPVNPGIPFTPPPAFNQSTGPSGSGAGTNKSNTIDCEVR
;
A
#
# COMPACT_ATOMS: atom_id res chain seq x y z
N MET A 1 -5.61 23.36 -83.48
CA MET A 1 -5.26 23.74 -82.10
C MET A 1 -6.08 22.88 -81.13
N LYS A 2 -5.43 21.98 -80.38
CA LYS A 2 -6.10 21.07 -79.44
C LYS A 2 -5.82 21.61 -78.03
N MET A 3 -6.85 22.10 -77.34
CA MET A 3 -6.73 22.62 -75.97
C MET A 3 -6.49 21.46 -74.98
N PRO A 4 -5.58 21.60 -74.01
CA PRO A 4 -5.36 20.59 -72.97
C PRO A 4 -6.41 20.75 -71.86
N GLN A 5 -7.05 19.62 -71.49
CA GLN A 5 -7.98 19.53 -70.36
C GLN A 5 -7.21 19.48 -69.03
N PRO A 6 -7.64 20.19 -67.97
CA PRO A 6 -6.96 20.20 -66.67
C PRO A 6 -7.21 18.91 -65.88
N ASN A 7 -6.13 18.37 -65.31
CA ASN A 7 -6.11 17.10 -64.60
C ASN A 7 -6.54 17.27 -63.11
N ASN A 8 -7.82 17.01 -62.82
CA ASN A 8 -8.44 17.13 -61.48
C ASN A 8 -7.90 16.15 -60.40
N SER A 9 -6.95 15.27 -60.75
CA SER A 9 -6.39 14.28 -59.83
C SER A 9 -5.52 14.89 -58.72
N HIS A 10 -4.95 16.08 -58.94
CA HIS A 10 -4.11 16.76 -57.94
C HIS A 10 -4.92 17.39 -56.79
N LEU A 11 -6.10 17.94 -57.09
CA LEU A 11 -7.01 18.54 -56.11
C LEU A 11 -7.62 17.47 -55.18
N VAL A 12 -8.03 16.33 -55.74
CA VAL A 12 -8.56 15.20 -54.96
C VAL A 12 -7.49 14.59 -54.05
N ARG A 13 -6.25 14.48 -54.52
CA ARG A 13 -5.11 13.99 -53.71
C ARG A 13 -4.70 14.98 -52.61
N ALA A 14 -4.80 16.29 -52.85
CA ALA A 14 -4.52 17.31 -51.84
C ALA A 14 -5.58 17.33 -50.73
N LEU A 15 -6.86 17.20 -51.08
CA LEU A 15 -7.97 17.08 -50.13
C LEU A 15 -7.89 15.80 -49.29
N PHE A 16 -7.53 14.66 -49.90
CA PHE A 16 -7.32 13.41 -49.17
C PHE A 16 -6.14 13.48 -48.19
N ARG A 17 -5.04 14.14 -48.57
CA ARG A 17 -3.88 14.31 -47.68
C ARG A 17 -4.18 15.27 -46.51
N GLY A 18 -4.95 16.33 -46.75
CA GLY A 18 -5.42 17.24 -45.70
C GLY A 18 -6.34 16.56 -44.68
N LEU A 19 -7.27 15.72 -45.16
CA LEU A 19 -8.18 14.96 -44.30
C LEU A 19 -7.43 13.91 -43.45
N LEU A 20 -6.38 13.29 -44.01
CA LEU A 20 -5.54 12.32 -43.28
C LEU A 20 -4.70 12.99 -42.18
N LEU A 21 -4.20 14.20 -42.40
CA LEU A 21 -3.44 14.98 -41.40
C LEU A 21 -4.32 15.51 -40.26
N LEU A 22 -5.58 15.85 -40.55
CA LEU A 22 -6.55 16.27 -39.53
C LEU A 22 -7.02 15.09 -38.65
N ALA A 23 -7.16 13.89 -39.24
CA ALA A 23 -7.48 12.67 -38.50
C ALA A 23 -6.34 12.19 -37.58
N LEU A 24 -5.08 12.44 -37.97
CA LEU A 24 -3.91 12.06 -37.16
C LEU A 24 -3.69 12.97 -35.95
N CYS A 25 -4.13 14.24 -36.00
CA CYS A 25 -4.07 15.15 -34.86
C CYS A 25 -5.20 14.94 -33.82
N GLY A 26 -6.31 14.29 -34.19
CA GLY A 26 -7.42 14.01 -33.27
C GLY A 26 -7.19 12.84 -32.30
N ALA A 27 -6.14 12.04 -32.51
CA ALA A 27 -5.83 10.86 -31.69
C ALA A 27 -4.85 11.12 -30.53
N ALA A 28 -4.25 12.31 -30.47
CA ALA A 28 -3.27 12.66 -29.44
C ALA A 28 -3.94 13.43 -28.29
N GLY A 29 -4.72 12.75 -27.46
CA GLY A 29 -5.32 13.44 -26.31
C GLY A 29 -6.32 12.71 -25.43
N ALA A 30 -6.48 11.38 -25.54
CA ALA A 30 -7.16 10.64 -24.48
C ALA A 30 -6.19 10.50 -23.30
N GLY A 31 -6.07 11.56 -22.50
CA GLY A 31 -5.52 11.44 -21.15
C GLY A 31 -6.45 10.52 -20.38
N TRP A 32 -6.05 9.27 -20.15
CA TRP A 32 -6.75 8.37 -19.26
C TRP A 32 -6.72 9.00 -17.88
N ALA A 33 -7.82 9.66 -17.49
CA ALA A 33 -8.00 10.13 -16.12
C ALA A 33 -7.92 8.90 -15.23
N ALA A 34 -6.97 8.90 -14.28
CA ALA A 34 -6.82 7.78 -13.38
C ALA A 34 -8.10 7.63 -12.55
N GLN A 35 -8.60 6.39 -12.44
CA GLN A 35 -9.85 6.09 -11.77
C GLN A 35 -9.71 6.40 -10.27
N VAL A 36 -10.69 7.13 -9.72
CA VAL A 36 -10.78 7.36 -8.28
C VAL A 36 -11.01 6.02 -7.58
N ALA A 37 -10.07 5.65 -6.71
CA ALA A 37 -10.11 4.42 -5.94
C ALA A 37 -10.80 4.63 -4.58
N GLY A 38 -10.62 5.81 -3.98
CA GLY A 38 -11.19 6.12 -2.67
C GLY A 38 -11.02 7.56 -2.23
N THR A 39 -11.32 7.82 -0.97
CA THR A 39 -11.29 9.15 -0.35
C THR A 39 -10.70 9.10 1.05
N ILE A 40 -9.93 10.12 1.43
CA ILE A 40 -9.43 10.29 2.80
C ILE A 40 -10.60 10.68 3.72
N VAL A 41 -10.98 9.77 4.60
CA VAL A 41 -12.10 9.98 5.54
C VAL A 41 -11.64 10.38 6.93
N GLN A 42 -10.38 10.07 7.29
CA GLN A 42 -9.73 10.56 8.50
C GLN A 42 -8.25 10.79 8.27
N LEU A 43 -7.71 11.84 8.88
CA LEU A 43 -6.32 12.23 8.74
C LEU A 43 -5.84 12.89 10.02
N SER A 44 -4.67 12.49 10.49
CA SER A 44 -3.95 13.11 11.60
C SER A 44 -2.49 13.21 11.18
N GLY A 45 -2.03 14.39 10.76
CA GLY A 45 -0.68 14.63 10.27
C GLY A 45 -0.56 14.76 8.74
N PRO A 46 0.65 15.02 8.21
CA PRO A 46 0.90 15.20 6.77
C PRO A 46 0.82 13.90 5.96
N LEU A 47 -0.03 13.88 4.92
CA LEU A 47 -0.14 12.77 3.97
C LEU A 47 0.24 13.25 2.56
N LEU A 48 1.11 12.48 1.90
CA LEU A 48 1.53 12.74 0.53
C LEU A 48 1.02 11.64 -0.40
N ALA A 49 0.67 11.99 -1.63
CA ALA A 49 0.44 11.06 -2.73
C ALA A 49 1.44 11.31 -3.86
N LYS A 50 2.16 10.28 -4.28
CA LYS A 50 3.10 10.32 -5.41
C LYS A 50 2.51 9.53 -6.58
N LYS A 51 2.40 10.17 -7.75
CA LYS A 51 2.01 9.50 -9.00
C LYS A 51 3.20 8.88 -9.71
N ALA A 52 2.93 7.95 -10.63
CA ALA A 52 3.94 7.33 -11.49
C ALA A 52 4.76 8.37 -12.30
N GLY A 53 4.15 9.50 -12.66
CA GLY A 53 4.83 10.62 -13.33
C GLY A 53 5.71 11.50 -12.43
N GLY A 54 5.93 11.13 -11.16
CA GLY A 54 6.76 11.87 -10.21
C GLY A 54 6.06 13.06 -9.54
N VAL A 55 4.83 13.40 -9.95
CA VAL A 55 4.03 14.46 -9.33
C VAL A 55 3.69 14.07 -7.89
N VAL A 56 4.01 14.96 -6.95
CA VAL A 56 3.69 14.80 -5.53
C VAL A 56 2.56 15.76 -5.16
N ARG A 57 1.53 15.23 -4.50
CA ARG A 57 0.39 15.99 -3.97
C ARG A 57 0.35 15.86 -2.46
N ILE A 58 0.01 16.94 -1.78
CA ILE A 58 -0.38 16.88 -0.37
C ILE A 58 -1.85 16.53 -0.33
N LEU A 59 -2.21 15.48 0.39
CA LEU A 59 -3.61 15.09 0.59
C LEU A 59 -4.11 15.63 1.93
N SER A 60 -5.38 16.01 1.95
CA SER A 60 -6.11 16.44 3.13
C SER A 60 -7.34 15.57 3.33
N MET A 61 -8.09 15.83 4.41
CA MET A 61 -9.44 15.31 4.56
C MET A 61 -10.26 15.53 3.28
N ARG A 62 -11.03 14.51 2.88
CA ARG A 62 -11.85 14.47 1.66
C ARG A 62 -11.08 14.50 0.34
N SER A 63 -9.75 14.50 0.34
CA SER A 63 -9.00 14.33 -0.90
C SER A 63 -9.25 12.95 -1.50
N GLU A 64 -9.30 12.89 -2.82
CA GLU A 64 -9.41 11.64 -3.57
C GLU A 64 -8.05 10.93 -3.64
N VAL A 65 -8.12 9.61 -3.60
CA VAL A 65 -7.01 8.69 -3.85
C VAL A 65 -7.31 7.98 -5.16
N GLU A 66 -6.37 8.03 -6.10
CA GLU A 66 -6.54 7.45 -7.43
C GLU A 66 -5.78 6.13 -7.57
N SER A 67 -6.23 5.27 -8.47
CA SER A 67 -5.46 4.09 -8.86
C SER A 67 -4.09 4.50 -9.43
N GLY A 68 -3.02 3.85 -8.96
CA GLY A 68 -1.63 4.20 -9.25
C GLY A 68 -0.96 5.13 -8.24
N ASP A 69 -1.71 5.74 -7.31
CA ASP A 69 -1.13 6.61 -6.27
C ASP A 69 -0.29 5.81 -5.25
N THR A 70 0.86 6.38 -4.88
CA THR A 70 1.65 5.95 -3.72
C THR A 70 1.46 6.92 -2.56
N LEU A 71 0.75 6.48 -1.54
CA LEU A 71 0.51 7.21 -0.30
C LEU A 71 1.70 7.07 0.65
N VAL A 72 2.13 8.18 1.24
CA VAL A 72 3.22 8.24 2.20
C VAL A 72 2.77 8.99 3.44
N THR A 73 2.72 8.29 4.57
CA THR A 73 2.45 8.89 5.89
C THR A 73 3.77 9.28 6.56
N GLU A 74 3.85 10.54 6.99
CA GLU A 74 5.01 11.04 7.73
C GLU A 74 5.05 10.52 9.18
N LYS A 75 6.08 10.91 9.93
CA LYS A 75 6.16 10.65 11.37
C LYS A 75 4.88 11.16 12.06
N ASN A 76 4.37 10.36 13.00
CA ASN A 76 3.13 10.63 13.73
C ASN A 76 1.88 10.80 12.85
N THR A 77 1.91 10.34 11.59
CA THR A 77 0.75 10.46 10.70
C THR A 77 -0.11 9.21 10.66
N TYR A 78 -1.41 9.36 10.90
CA TYR A 78 -2.42 8.35 10.59
C TYR A 78 -3.33 8.84 9.47
N ALA A 79 -3.69 7.94 8.55
CA ALA A 79 -4.63 8.25 7.49
C ALA A 79 -5.57 7.06 7.27
N MET A 80 -6.88 7.32 7.18
CA MET A 80 -7.88 6.32 6.81
C MET A 80 -8.42 6.64 5.43
N VAL A 81 -8.21 5.71 4.51
CA VAL A 81 -8.76 5.75 3.16
C VAL A 81 -9.99 4.86 3.13
N LYS A 82 -11.12 5.41 2.70
CA LYS A 82 -12.33 4.64 2.38
C LYS A 82 -12.43 4.50 0.87
N PHE A 83 -12.44 3.26 0.39
CA PHE A 83 -12.52 2.97 -1.04
C PHE A 83 -13.97 2.92 -1.50
N ILE A 84 -14.18 3.00 -2.82
CA ILE A 84 -15.51 3.00 -3.44
C ILE A 84 -16.29 1.69 -3.23
N ASP A 85 -15.64 0.59 -2.84
CA ASP A 85 -16.27 -0.68 -2.48
C ASP A 85 -16.67 -0.75 -0.98
N ASN A 86 -16.55 0.36 -0.25
CA ASN A 86 -16.68 0.47 1.20
C ASN A 86 -15.60 -0.26 2.02
N SER A 87 -14.49 -0.69 1.42
CA SER A 87 -13.33 -1.12 2.19
C SER A 87 -12.64 0.08 2.86
N GLU A 88 -11.98 -0.16 3.98
CA GLU A 88 -11.24 0.85 4.72
C GLU A 88 -9.81 0.38 4.95
N ILE A 89 -8.83 1.22 4.61
CA ILE A 89 -7.42 1.01 4.93
C ILE A 89 -6.95 2.15 5.80
N THR A 90 -6.56 1.83 7.03
CA THR A 90 -5.94 2.77 7.96
C THR A 90 -4.43 2.57 7.95
N LEU A 91 -3.70 3.58 7.47
CA LEU A 91 -2.25 3.64 7.44
C LEU A 91 -1.74 4.20 8.77
N LYS A 92 -0.74 3.55 9.34
CA LYS A 92 -0.02 4.06 10.53
C LYS A 92 1.15 4.99 10.12
N PRO A 93 1.86 5.61 11.07
CA PRO A 93 3.01 6.45 10.78
C PRO A 93 4.15 5.72 10.05
N GLY A 94 4.83 6.43 9.14
CA GLY A 94 6.00 5.90 8.42
C GLY A 94 5.66 4.86 7.34
N THR A 95 4.41 4.82 6.88
CA THR A 95 3.92 3.85 5.90
C THR A 95 4.08 4.38 4.48
N THR A 96 4.60 3.54 3.59
CA THR A 96 4.54 3.74 2.14
C THR A 96 3.63 2.67 1.56
N PHE A 97 2.51 3.11 1.00
CA PHE A 97 1.44 2.25 0.53
C PHE A 97 1.01 2.66 -0.86
N LYS A 98 1.00 1.74 -1.82
CA LYS A 98 0.61 2.00 -3.20
C LYS A 98 -0.68 1.29 -3.55
N VAL A 99 -1.60 2.04 -4.16
CA VAL A 99 -2.78 1.49 -4.84
C VAL A 99 -2.32 1.11 -6.25
N GLU A 100 -1.99 -0.16 -6.48
CA GLU A 100 -1.45 -0.61 -7.78
C GLU A 100 -2.55 -0.65 -8.83
N ASP A 101 -3.69 -1.24 -8.47
CA ASP A 101 -4.87 -1.31 -9.32
C ASP A 101 -6.11 -1.38 -8.44
N PHE A 102 -7.14 -0.62 -8.80
CA PHE A 102 -8.41 -0.65 -8.09
C PHE A 102 -9.55 -0.35 -9.06
N SER A 103 -10.41 -1.34 -9.29
CA SER A 103 -11.61 -1.26 -10.10
C SER A 103 -12.75 -1.93 -9.36
N TYR A 104 -13.85 -1.21 -9.20
CA TYR A 104 -15.07 -1.74 -8.61
C TYR A 104 -16.27 -1.11 -9.30
N ASP A 105 -17.10 -1.96 -9.89
CA ASP A 105 -18.39 -1.59 -10.47
C ASP A 105 -19.42 -2.63 -10.02
N ALA A 106 -20.52 -2.16 -9.42
CA ALA A 106 -21.59 -3.04 -8.95
C ALA A 106 -22.16 -3.91 -10.07
N GLY A 107 -22.24 -3.38 -11.31
CA GLY A 107 -22.77 -4.06 -12.48
C GLY A 107 -21.75 -4.87 -13.29
N LYS A 108 -20.45 -4.79 -13.00
CA LYS A 108 -19.39 -5.49 -13.74
C LYS A 108 -18.43 -6.25 -12.82
N PRO A 109 -18.89 -7.29 -12.11
CA PRO A 109 -18.08 -8.04 -11.14
C PRO A 109 -16.82 -8.69 -11.73
N ASP A 110 -16.81 -9.02 -13.02
CA ASP A 110 -15.66 -9.66 -13.68
C ASP A 110 -14.48 -8.71 -13.86
N ALA A 111 -14.75 -7.40 -13.87
CA ALA A 111 -13.76 -6.32 -13.96
C ALA A 111 -13.29 -5.82 -12.58
N ASP A 112 -13.74 -6.46 -11.49
CA ASP A 112 -13.29 -6.13 -10.14
C ASP A 112 -11.79 -6.42 -9.99
N SER A 113 -11.05 -5.47 -9.40
CA SER A 113 -9.66 -5.64 -9.01
C SER A 113 -9.34 -4.79 -7.77
N ALA A 114 -8.59 -5.36 -6.84
CA ALA A 114 -8.09 -4.66 -5.66
C ALA A 114 -6.66 -5.13 -5.36
N SER A 115 -5.70 -4.51 -6.03
CA SER A 115 -4.26 -4.80 -5.92
C SER A 115 -3.57 -3.66 -5.19
N PHE A 116 -2.97 -3.98 -4.06
CA PHE A 116 -2.27 -3.04 -3.20
C PHE A 116 -0.84 -3.49 -2.97
N ASN A 117 0.03 -2.55 -2.62
CA ASN A 117 1.43 -2.82 -2.31
C ASN A 117 1.87 -2.03 -1.07
N LEU A 118 2.07 -2.72 0.04
CA LEU A 118 2.64 -2.17 1.26
C LEU A 118 4.16 -2.32 1.20
N VAL A 119 4.84 -1.20 0.96
CA VAL A 119 6.30 -1.18 0.79
C VAL A 119 7.02 -1.19 2.13
N LYS A 120 6.55 -0.37 3.08
CA LYS A 120 7.07 -0.29 4.45
C LYS A 120 6.03 0.27 5.42
N GLY A 121 6.30 0.16 6.71
CA GLY A 121 5.40 0.58 7.78
C GLY A 121 4.28 -0.43 7.99
N GLY A 122 3.07 0.03 8.28
CA GLY A 122 1.94 -0.86 8.52
C GLY A 122 0.57 -0.24 8.31
N LEU A 123 -0.42 -1.12 8.27
CA LEU A 123 -1.80 -0.77 8.05
C LEU A 123 -2.75 -1.73 8.74
N ARG A 124 -3.99 -1.28 8.93
CA ARG A 124 -5.16 -2.12 9.17
C ARG A 124 -6.04 -2.07 7.93
N SER A 125 -6.46 -3.23 7.45
CA SER A 125 -7.37 -3.37 6.33
C SER A 125 -8.68 -3.98 6.80
N VAL A 126 -9.79 -3.39 6.37
CA VAL A 126 -11.16 -3.90 6.53
C VAL A 126 -11.72 -4.08 5.12
N THR A 127 -11.98 -5.33 4.74
CA THR A 127 -12.39 -5.64 3.36
C THR A 127 -13.84 -5.23 3.09
N GLY A 128 -14.08 -4.65 1.91
CA GLY A 128 -15.38 -4.15 1.47
C GLY A 128 -16.18 -5.16 0.68
N LEU A 129 -17.10 -4.66 -0.15
CA LEU A 129 -18.01 -5.46 -0.97
C LEU A 129 -17.25 -6.30 -2.01
N LEU A 130 -16.15 -5.77 -2.59
CA LEU A 130 -15.31 -6.51 -3.52
C LEU A 130 -14.71 -7.74 -2.84
N GLY A 131 -14.15 -7.56 -1.64
CA GLY A 131 -13.58 -8.66 -0.86
C GLY A 131 -14.61 -9.69 -0.37
N LYS A 132 -15.91 -9.39 -0.42
CA LYS A 132 -16.99 -10.35 -0.14
C LYS A 132 -17.41 -11.13 -1.39
N ARG A 133 -17.54 -10.44 -2.53
CA ARG A 133 -18.01 -10.99 -3.80
C ARG A 133 -16.92 -11.69 -4.61
N ASN A 134 -15.74 -11.11 -4.71
CA ASN A 134 -14.66 -11.56 -5.58
C ASN A 134 -13.31 -11.62 -4.85
N LYS A 135 -13.20 -12.55 -3.90
CA LYS A 135 -12.06 -12.72 -2.98
C LYS A 135 -10.72 -12.93 -3.69
N GLU A 136 -10.74 -13.61 -4.84
CA GLU A 136 -9.57 -13.92 -5.68
C GLU A 136 -8.97 -12.67 -6.34
N LYS A 137 -9.73 -11.58 -6.44
CA LYS A 137 -9.31 -10.31 -7.06
C LYS A 137 -8.67 -9.33 -6.09
N PHE A 138 -8.59 -9.70 -4.81
CA PHE A 138 -7.89 -8.92 -3.80
C PHE A 138 -6.48 -9.46 -3.57
N ALA A 139 -5.49 -8.58 -3.63
CA ALA A 139 -4.11 -8.91 -3.29
C ALA A 139 -3.42 -7.74 -2.58
N MET A 140 -2.83 -8.00 -1.41
CA MET A 140 -1.96 -7.07 -0.69
C MET A 140 -0.52 -7.57 -0.79
N LYS A 141 0.27 -6.95 -1.66
CA LYS A 141 1.68 -7.28 -1.87
C LYS A 141 2.55 -6.62 -0.81
N THR A 142 3.63 -7.30 -0.45
CA THR A 142 4.68 -6.82 0.45
C THR A 142 6.03 -7.32 -0.07
N PRO A 143 7.17 -6.82 0.45
CA PRO A 143 8.49 -7.34 0.09
C PRO A 143 8.69 -8.83 0.38
N SER A 144 7.99 -9.38 1.38
CA SER A 144 8.20 -10.75 1.85
C SER A 144 7.14 -11.76 1.38
N ALA A 145 5.93 -11.30 1.05
CA ALA A 145 4.80 -12.15 0.66
C ALA A 145 3.65 -11.36 0.02
N THR A 146 2.70 -12.08 -0.56
CA THR A 146 1.38 -11.55 -0.95
C THR A 146 0.32 -12.09 0.03
N ILE A 147 -0.54 -11.22 0.51
CA ILE A 147 -1.66 -11.54 1.39
C ILE A 147 -2.95 -11.49 0.55
N GLY A 148 -3.68 -12.59 0.51
CA GLY A 148 -5.05 -12.62 0.02
C GLY A 148 -6.04 -12.84 1.17
N ILE A 149 -7.32 -12.61 0.89
CA ILE A 149 -8.38 -12.54 1.90
C ILE A 149 -9.48 -13.56 1.65
N ARG A 150 -10.26 -13.84 2.69
CA ARG A 150 -11.55 -14.54 2.58
C ARG A 150 -12.68 -13.80 3.30
N GLY A 151 -12.73 -12.48 3.18
CA GLY A 151 -13.66 -11.59 3.89
C GLY A 151 -13.15 -11.33 5.31
N THR A 152 -12.32 -10.29 5.48
CA THR A 152 -11.35 -10.24 6.57
C THR A 152 -11.13 -8.82 7.08
N THR A 153 -10.91 -8.70 8.39
CA THR A 153 -10.21 -7.56 8.97
C THR A 153 -8.84 -8.03 9.46
N PHE A 154 -7.76 -7.39 9.02
CA PHE A 154 -6.40 -7.76 9.41
C PHE A 154 -5.48 -6.55 9.57
N ILE A 155 -4.40 -6.75 10.31
CA ILE A 155 -3.29 -5.80 10.45
C ILE A 155 -2.07 -6.42 9.77
N ALA A 156 -1.35 -5.61 9.01
CA ALA A 156 -0.06 -5.95 8.43
C ALA A 156 0.99 -4.92 8.86
N ASP A 157 2.16 -5.38 9.26
CA ASP A 157 3.25 -4.54 9.72
C ASP A 157 4.59 -5.06 9.21
N ILE A 158 5.37 -4.22 8.55
CA ILE A 158 6.70 -4.53 8.05
C ILE A 158 7.71 -3.92 9.01
N VAL A 159 8.49 -4.79 9.65
CA VAL A 159 9.65 -4.38 10.44
C VAL A 159 10.85 -4.38 9.51
N GLU A 160 11.41 -3.21 9.27
CA GLU A 160 12.64 -3.05 8.49
C GLU A 160 13.86 -3.47 9.32
N PRO A 161 14.91 -4.02 8.69
CA PRO A 161 16.18 -4.23 9.36
C PRO A 161 16.73 -2.90 9.84
N SER A 162 17.24 -2.85 11.08
CA SER A 162 17.86 -1.62 11.59
C SER A 162 19.10 -1.30 10.77
N GLU A 163 19.43 -0.01 10.67
CA GLU A 163 20.63 0.46 9.96
C GLU A 163 21.89 -0.19 10.53
N GLU A 164 21.95 -0.44 11.84
CA GLU A 164 23.05 -1.15 12.49
C GLU A 164 23.11 -2.61 12.06
N ALA A 165 21.95 -3.28 11.92
CA ALA A 165 21.88 -4.65 11.44
C ALA A 165 22.31 -4.75 9.96
N LEU A 166 21.94 -3.76 9.13
CA LEU A 166 22.39 -3.65 7.74
C LEU A 166 23.90 -3.39 7.67
N ALA A 167 24.41 -2.43 8.44
CA ALA A 167 25.83 -2.09 8.50
C ALA A 167 26.68 -3.26 8.97
N SER A 168 26.22 -3.99 10.00
CA SER A 168 26.91 -5.18 10.51
C SER A 168 26.97 -6.29 9.46
N ARG A 169 25.89 -6.51 8.70
CA ARG A 169 25.87 -7.49 7.59
C ARG A 169 26.79 -7.07 6.45
N LEU A 170 26.81 -5.78 6.09
CA LEU A 170 27.70 -5.24 5.07
C LEU A 170 29.17 -5.39 5.48
N ALA A 171 29.53 -5.02 6.71
CA ALA A 171 30.88 -5.18 7.25
C ALA A 171 31.33 -6.64 7.24
N TYR A 172 30.47 -7.59 7.63
CA TYR A 172 30.77 -9.02 7.56
C TYR A 172 31.06 -9.49 6.12
N ASN A 173 30.22 -9.11 5.16
CA ASN A 173 30.40 -9.51 3.76
C ASN A 173 31.68 -8.92 3.15
N LEU A 174 32.02 -7.67 3.47
CA LEU A 174 33.26 -7.03 3.03
C LEU A 174 34.50 -7.66 3.69
N ALA A 175 34.44 -7.97 4.99
CA ALA A 175 35.52 -8.67 5.69
C ALA A 175 35.73 -10.10 5.14
N SER A 176 34.63 -10.78 4.79
CA SER A 176 34.67 -12.14 4.22
C SER A 176 35.25 -12.18 2.81
N THR A 177 35.22 -11.08 2.06
CA THR A 177 35.83 -10.99 0.72
C THR A 177 37.29 -10.54 0.77
N ALA A 178 37.67 -9.73 1.76
CA ALA A 178 39.07 -9.38 2.02
C ALA A 178 39.93 -10.58 2.46
N ALA A 179 39.32 -11.62 3.04
CA ALA A 179 40.01 -12.86 3.42
C ALA A 179 40.34 -13.79 2.22
N LEU A 180 39.91 -13.46 1.00
CA LEU A 180 40.26 -14.20 -0.23
C LEU A 180 41.53 -13.67 -0.91
N ASP A 181 42.09 -12.54 -0.45
CA ASP A 181 43.36 -12.03 -0.94
C ASP A 181 44.52 -12.75 -0.22
N GLN A 182 45.28 -13.57 -0.95
CA GLN A 182 46.36 -14.40 -0.40
C GLN A 182 47.52 -13.57 0.21
N LEU A 183 47.53 -12.25 0.00
CA LEU A 183 48.51 -11.31 0.53
C LEU A 183 47.98 -10.48 1.72
N ALA A 184 46.69 -10.59 2.06
CA ALA A 184 46.16 -9.95 3.26
C ALA A 184 46.63 -10.74 4.48
N ALA A 185 47.43 -10.10 5.34
CA ALA A 185 47.80 -10.64 6.65
C ALA A 185 46.54 -11.19 7.36
N PRO A 186 46.65 -12.26 8.19
CA PRO A 186 45.50 -12.82 8.90
C PRO A 186 45.00 -11.83 9.94
N VAL A 187 44.24 -10.83 9.51
CA VAL A 187 43.51 -9.94 10.40
C VAL A 187 42.44 -10.83 11.00
N ARG A 188 42.70 -11.33 12.21
CA ARG A 188 41.77 -12.12 13.01
C ARG A 188 40.37 -11.51 12.87
N PRO A 189 39.43 -12.12 12.12
CA PRO A 189 38.12 -11.50 11.87
C PRO A 189 37.27 -11.40 13.15
N LEU A 190 37.74 -11.98 14.25
CA LEU A 190 37.06 -12.04 15.53
C LEU A 190 37.17 -10.74 16.36
N MET A 191 38.19 -9.89 16.18
CA MET A 191 38.35 -8.71 17.06
C MET A 191 37.48 -7.51 16.65
N LEU A 192 37.08 -7.41 15.38
CA LEU A 192 36.10 -6.39 14.94
C LEU A 192 34.64 -6.82 15.19
N ALA A 193 34.39 -8.12 15.40
CA ALA A 193 33.07 -8.66 15.75
C ALA A 193 32.71 -8.48 17.24
N GLN A 194 33.64 -8.02 18.08
CA GLN A 194 33.44 -7.83 19.53
C GLN A 194 32.79 -6.49 19.89
N LEU A 195 32.44 -5.64 18.93
CA LEU A 195 31.43 -4.62 19.17
C LEU A 195 30.08 -5.33 19.25
N THR A 196 29.80 -5.91 20.42
CA THR A 196 28.44 -6.25 20.83
C THR A 196 27.66 -4.95 20.87
N LEU A 197 27.15 -4.54 19.72
CA LEU A 197 26.12 -3.53 19.64
C LEU A 197 24.96 -4.06 20.48
N PRO A 198 24.44 -3.27 21.45
CA PRO A 198 23.30 -3.69 22.23
C PRO A 198 22.18 -4.06 21.24
N SER A 199 21.79 -5.33 21.25
CA SER A 199 20.55 -5.73 20.59
C SER A 199 19.46 -4.87 21.24
N PRO A 200 18.71 -4.04 20.50
CA PRO A 200 17.64 -3.28 21.11
C PRO A 200 16.68 -4.29 21.77
N THR A 201 16.72 -4.31 23.10
CA THR A 201 15.90 -5.18 23.93
C THR A 201 14.44 -4.85 23.61
N GLY A 202 13.73 -5.78 22.98
CA GLY A 202 12.33 -5.62 22.60
C GLY A 202 12.07 -5.28 21.12
N ALA A 203 13.08 -5.18 20.26
CA ALA A 203 12.85 -5.02 18.82
C ALA A 203 12.45 -6.35 18.18
N ARG A 204 11.34 -6.35 17.43
CA ARG A 204 10.91 -7.47 16.60
C ARG A 204 11.93 -7.74 15.50
N ALA A 205 12.07 -9.00 15.10
CA ALA A 205 12.92 -9.38 13.97
C ALA A 205 12.41 -8.74 12.67
N PRO A 206 13.29 -8.39 11.72
CA PRO A 206 12.86 -7.82 10.44
C PRO A 206 12.01 -8.81 9.64
N GLY A 207 10.93 -8.31 9.06
CA GLY A 207 10.00 -9.11 8.26
C GLY A 207 8.57 -8.61 8.32
N LEU A 208 7.67 -9.36 7.69
CA LEU A 208 6.25 -9.09 7.70
C LEU A 208 5.60 -9.76 8.91
N TYR A 209 4.86 -8.99 9.70
CA TYR A 209 3.97 -9.47 10.74
C TYR A 209 2.52 -9.25 10.33
N VAL A 210 1.66 -10.23 10.61
CA VAL A 210 0.22 -10.13 10.37
C VAL A 210 -0.56 -10.51 11.62
N GLN A 211 -1.70 -9.87 11.82
CA GLN A 211 -2.70 -10.25 12.83
C GLN A 211 -4.07 -10.26 12.17
N VAL A 212 -4.82 -11.35 12.36
CA VAL A 212 -6.18 -11.47 11.85
C VAL A 212 -7.16 -11.13 12.96
N LEU A 213 -8.03 -10.16 12.70
CA LEU A 213 -9.07 -9.73 13.65
C LEU A 213 -10.40 -10.41 13.35
N ASP A 214 -10.72 -10.60 12.07
CA ASP A 214 -11.92 -11.30 11.61
C ASP A 214 -11.65 -11.96 10.24
N GLY A 215 -12.39 -13.02 9.90
CA GLY A 215 -12.24 -13.73 8.63
C GLY A 215 -11.03 -14.65 8.54
N LEU A 216 -10.40 -14.70 7.36
CA LEU A 216 -9.21 -15.51 7.12
C LEU A 216 -8.29 -14.82 6.11
N ILE A 217 -6.98 -14.86 6.34
CA ILE A 217 -6.00 -14.51 5.30
C ILE A 217 -5.19 -15.73 4.90
N HIS A 218 -4.76 -15.75 3.66
CA HIS A 218 -3.69 -16.62 3.20
C HIS A 218 -2.49 -15.74 2.85
N VAL A 219 -1.32 -16.12 3.34
CA VAL A 219 -0.07 -15.42 3.06
C VAL A 219 0.79 -16.37 2.24
N THR A 220 1.21 -15.91 1.07
CA THR A 220 1.90 -16.73 0.08
C THR A 220 3.17 -16.05 -0.38
N ASN A 221 4.25 -16.82 -0.45
CA ASN A 221 5.48 -16.45 -1.14
C ASN A 221 6.06 -17.68 -1.87
N PRO A 222 7.15 -17.55 -2.64
CA PRO A 222 7.73 -18.69 -3.38
C PRO A 222 8.14 -19.89 -2.52
N ALA A 223 8.38 -19.70 -1.22
CA ALA A 223 8.76 -20.78 -0.31
C ALA A 223 7.56 -21.53 0.28
N GLY A 224 6.34 -20.97 0.20
CA GLY A 224 5.13 -21.64 0.63
C GLY A 224 3.97 -20.70 0.95
N THR A 225 2.88 -21.31 1.41
CA THR A 225 1.65 -20.63 1.82
C THR A 225 1.27 -21.04 3.23
N SER A 226 0.80 -20.08 4.03
CA SER A 226 0.15 -20.35 5.33
C SER A 226 -1.15 -19.56 5.46
N ASN A 227 -2.13 -20.17 6.14
CA ASN A 227 -3.41 -19.56 6.43
C ASN A 227 -3.47 -19.10 7.88
N PHE A 228 -4.12 -17.97 8.12
CA PHE A 228 -4.30 -17.40 9.45
C PHE A 228 -5.78 -17.07 9.68
N SER A 229 -6.30 -17.58 10.79
CA SER A 229 -7.67 -17.41 11.27
C SER A 229 -7.76 -16.30 12.35
N PRO A 230 -8.95 -15.87 12.77
CA PRO A 230 -9.11 -14.77 13.72
C PRO A 230 -8.38 -15.06 15.04
N GLY A 231 -7.71 -14.04 15.58
CA GLY A 231 -6.88 -14.14 16.77
C GLY A 231 -5.49 -14.72 16.54
N GLN A 232 -5.17 -15.20 15.34
CA GLN A 232 -3.85 -15.71 15.00
C GLN A 232 -2.89 -14.62 14.53
N PHE A 233 -1.61 -14.88 14.76
CA PHE A 233 -0.50 -14.03 14.39
C PHE A 233 0.41 -14.76 13.41
N GLY A 234 0.90 -14.06 12.39
CA GLY A 234 1.82 -14.62 11.41
C GLY A 234 3.10 -13.82 11.32
N TYR A 235 4.16 -14.50 10.91
CA TYR A 235 5.46 -13.90 10.63
C TYR A 235 6.02 -14.46 9.33
N THR A 236 6.52 -13.57 8.46
CA THR A 236 7.23 -13.95 7.24
C THR A 236 8.57 -13.20 7.20
N PRO A 237 9.69 -13.87 7.49
CA PRO A 237 11.00 -13.22 7.56
C PRO A 237 11.42 -12.54 6.26
N ASN A 238 11.21 -13.23 5.13
CA ASN A 238 11.58 -12.78 3.79
C ASN A 238 10.88 -13.65 2.73
N PHE A 239 11.05 -13.32 1.44
CA PHE A 239 10.43 -14.04 0.33
C PHE A 239 10.96 -15.47 0.10
N ARG A 240 12.06 -15.87 0.75
CA ARG A 240 12.68 -17.20 0.60
C ARG A 240 12.32 -18.17 1.73
N GLN A 241 11.67 -17.68 2.77
CA GLN A 241 11.25 -18.49 3.92
C GLN A 241 9.73 -18.48 4.01
N PRO A 242 9.08 -19.63 4.23
CA PRO A 242 7.63 -19.69 4.23
C PRO A 242 7.06 -18.86 5.40
N PRO A 243 5.85 -18.29 5.25
CA PRO A 243 5.12 -17.69 6.35
C PRO A 243 4.87 -18.71 7.46
N VAL A 244 5.02 -18.30 8.73
CA VAL A 244 4.84 -19.17 9.90
C VAL A 244 3.85 -18.59 10.90
N LEU A 245 3.16 -19.46 11.63
CA LEU A 245 2.28 -19.11 12.75
C LEU A 245 3.10 -18.73 13.99
N LEU A 246 2.72 -17.62 14.62
CA LEU A 246 3.22 -17.22 15.93
C LEU A 246 2.19 -17.58 17.01
N PRO A 247 2.59 -18.26 18.10
CA PRO A 247 1.68 -18.69 19.15
C PRO A 247 1.23 -17.56 20.08
N VAL A 248 1.95 -16.44 20.10
CA VAL A 248 1.69 -15.29 20.97
C VAL A 248 1.72 -14.00 20.18
N ASN A 249 1.01 -12.98 20.66
CA ASN A 249 1.03 -11.65 20.08
C ASN A 249 2.46 -11.09 20.13
N PRO A 250 3.09 -10.78 18.98
CA PRO A 250 4.45 -10.23 18.96
C PRO A 250 4.50 -8.74 19.35
N GLY A 251 3.38 -8.13 19.75
CA GLY A 251 3.29 -6.72 20.10
C GLY A 251 3.20 -5.81 18.87
N ILE A 252 2.35 -6.15 17.89
CA ILE A 252 2.17 -5.35 16.67
C ILE A 252 1.58 -3.98 17.04
N PRO A 253 2.32 -2.86 16.86
CA PRO A 253 1.86 -1.55 17.29
C PRO A 253 0.86 -1.00 16.28
N PHE A 254 -0.40 -0.94 16.68
CA PHE A 254 -1.47 -0.31 15.92
C PHE A 254 -2.49 0.37 16.84
N THR A 255 -2.19 1.60 17.21
CA THR A 255 -3.01 2.41 18.12
C THR A 255 -3.33 3.76 17.46
N PRO A 256 -4.35 3.82 16.59
CA PRO A 256 -4.71 5.09 15.96
C PRO A 256 -5.37 6.03 16.99
N PRO A 257 -5.40 7.35 16.73
CA PRO A 257 -6.07 8.31 17.61
C PRO A 257 -7.55 7.97 17.82
N PRO A 258 -8.18 8.37 18.94
CA PRO A 258 -9.57 8.00 19.26
C PRO A 258 -10.60 8.30 18.16
N ALA A 259 -10.39 9.36 17.37
CA ALA A 259 -11.23 9.68 16.22
C ALA A 259 -11.37 8.50 15.23
N PHE A 260 -10.32 7.68 15.09
CA PHE A 260 -10.26 6.52 14.20
C PHE A 260 -11.00 5.27 14.70
N ASN A 261 -11.48 5.27 15.94
CA ASN A 261 -12.28 4.17 16.46
C ASN A 261 -13.77 4.28 16.11
N GLN A 262 -14.21 5.41 15.56
CA GLN A 262 -15.58 5.57 15.09
C GLN A 262 -15.68 5.01 13.67
N SER A 263 -16.11 3.75 13.53
CA SER A 263 -16.47 3.24 12.20
C SER A 263 -17.63 4.09 11.67
N THR A 264 -17.49 4.61 10.45
CA THR A 264 -18.61 5.29 9.78
C THR A 264 -19.57 4.24 9.24
N GLY A 265 -20.33 3.62 10.16
CA GLY A 265 -21.50 2.82 9.82
C GLY A 265 -22.54 3.68 9.09
N PRO A 266 -23.47 3.07 8.33
CA PRO A 266 -24.55 3.83 7.72
C PRO A 266 -25.32 4.53 8.83
N SER A 267 -25.45 5.84 8.74
CA SER A 267 -26.27 6.66 9.63
C SER A 267 -27.73 6.25 9.49
N GLY A 268 -28.13 5.25 10.28
CA GLY A 268 -29.51 4.96 10.58
C GLY A 268 -30.05 6.03 11.51
N SER A 269 -31.01 6.81 11.03
CA SER A 269 -31.80 7.76 11.79
C SER A 269 -32.55 7.03 12.91
N GLY A 270 -31.91 6.88 14.06
CA GLY A 270 -32.53 6.45 15.31
C GLY A 270 -32.63 7.64 16.24
N ALA A 271 -33.82 8.25 16.31
CA ALA A 271 -34.15 9.23 17.33
C ALA A 271 -34.07 8.55 18.70
N GLY A 272 -32.98 8.82 19.43
CA GLY A 272 -32.77 8.40 20.80
C GLY A 272 -32.33 9.61 21.62
N THR A 273 -33.29 10.21 22.32
CA THR A 273 -33.07 11.27 23.30
C THR A 273 -32.01 10.85 24.32
N ASN A 274 -30.86 11.53 24.34
CA ASN A 274 -29.95 11.47 25.47
C ASN A 274 -29.52 12.87 25.91
N LYS A 275 -29.67 13.07 27.21
CA LYS A 275 -29.61 14.34 27.95
C LYS A 275 -28.26 15.03 27.78
N SER A 276 -28.32 16.34 27.59
CA SER A 276 -27.18 17.26 27.63
C SER A 276 -26.59 17.30 29.04
N ASN A 277 -25.34 16.88 29.19
CA ASN A 277 -24.53 17.25 30.35
C ASN A 277 -24.08 18.70 30.15
N THR A 278 -24.78 19.60 30.82
CA THR A 278 -24.35 21.00 30.98
C THR A 278 -23.22 21.02 31.99
N ILE A 279 -22.02 21.44 31.57
CA ILE A 279 -20.91 21.72 32.47
C ILE A 279 -21.06 23.18 32.90
N ASP A 280 -21.30 23.36 34.19
CA ASP A 280 -21.35 24.66 34.86
C ASP A 280 -19.93 25.05 35.27
N CYS A 281 -19.48 26.22 34.83
CA CYS A 281 -18.16 26.77 35.15
C CYS A 281 -18.31 27.80 36.26
N GLU A 282 -18.02 27.42 37.51
CA GLU A 282 -17.91 28.38 38.61
C GLU A 282 -16.47 28.92 38.69
N VAL A 283 -16.35 30.24 38.55
CA VAL A 283 -15.12 31.02 38.77
C VAL A 283 -15.10 31.42 40.23
N ARG A 284 -14.02 31.11 40.95
CA ARG A 284 -13.74 31.65 42.28
C ARG A 284 -12.30 32.11 42.38
#